data_AF-A0A379T9D4-F1
#
_entry.id   AF-A0A379T9D4-F1
#
_cell.length_a   1.000
_cell.length_b   1.000
_cell.length_c   1.000
_cell.angle_alpha   90.00
_cell.angle_beta   90.00
_cell.angle_gamma   90.00
#
_symmetry.space_group_name_H-M   'P 1'
#
loop_
_entity.id
_entity.type
_entity.pdbx_description
1 polymer ?
#
loop_
_entity_poly.entity_id
_entity_poly.type
_entity_poly.pdbx_seq_one_letter_code
_entity_poly.pdbx_strand_id
1 'polypeptide(L)' 'MNIKKIITTILLIFISIPIFAKSVLVLYTSQPIEDAQVTVNTFEKHHPDIEVKWIRDGTTKLMTRIQAELAAGGETP' A
#
# COMPACT_ATOMS: atom_id res chain seq x y z
N MET A 1 28.26 36.28 -16.42
CA MET A 1 27.44 35.63 -15.37
C MET A 1 28.36 34.79 -14.50
N ASN A 2 28.43 35.04 -13.18
CA ASN A 2 29.45 34.46 -12.30
C ASN A 2 29.25 32.93 -12.13
N ILE A 3 30.29 32.14 -12.41
CA ILE A 3 30.28 30.66 -12.32
C ILE A 3 29.78 30.16 -10.95
N LYS A 4 30.07 30.86 -9.86
CA LYS A 4 29.53 30.53 -8.53
C LYS A 4 28.01 30.63 -8.45
N LYS A 5 27.40 31.61 -9.13
CA LYS A 5 25.93 31.75 -9.19
C LYS A 5 25.30 30.64 -10.02
N ILE A 6 25.97 30.17 -11.08
CA ILE A 6 25.51 29.04 -11.90
C ILE A 6 25.52 27.74 -11.06
N ILE A 7 26.58 27.51 -10.27
CA ILE A 7 26.68 26.33 -9.39
C ILE A 7 25.63 26.37 -8.27
N THR A 8 25.38 27.52 -7.65
CA THR A 8 24.37 27.67 -6.60
C THR A 8 22.93 27.49 -7.13
N THR A 9 22.64 27.92 -8.36
CA THR A 9 21.32 27.74 -8.97
C THR A 9 21.05 26.29 -9.38
N ILE A 10 22.07 25.53 -9.79
CA ILE A 10 21.92 24.10 -10.14
C ILE A 10 21.64 23.23 -8.91
N LEU A 11 22.23 23.54 -7.75
CA LEU A 11 22.03 22.78 -6.52
C LEU A 11 20.59 22.89 -5.96
N LEU A 12 19.89 23.99 -6.23
CA LEU A 12 18.52 24.20 -5.74
C LEU A 12 17.45 23.41 -6.52
N ILE A 13 17.76 22.96 -7.74
CA ILE A 13 16.81 22.29 -8.65
C ILE A 13 16.66 20.79 -8.32
N PHE A 14 17.55 20.20 -7.52
CA PHE A 14 17.62 18.75 -7.29
C PHE A 14 16.74 18.19 -6.15
N ILE A 15 16.00 19.00 -5.41
CA ILE A 15 15.29 18.53 -4.18
C ILE A 15 13.85 18.06 -4.44
N SER A 16 13.37 18.04 -5.68
CA SER A 16 12.02 17.55 -5.97
C SER A 16 11.98 16.01 -6.09
N ILE A 17 12.16 15.30 -4.98
CA ILE A 17 11.82 13.87 -4.89
C ILE A 17 10.30 13.80 -4.75
N PRO A 18 9.54 13.30 -5.73
CA PRO A 18 8.12 13.02 -5.53
C PRO A 18 7.99 11.93 -4.47
N ILE A 19 7.41 12.28 -3.32
CA ILE A 19 6.92 11.31 -2.35
C ILE A 19 5.66 10.70 -2.96
N PHE A 20 5.80 9.53 -3.60
CA PHE A 20 4.67 8.70 -3.96
C PHE A 20 4.14 8.03 -2.69
N ALA A 21 3.04 8.53 -2.13
CA ALA A 21 2.32 7.82 -1.09
C ALA A 21 1.79 6.50 -1.67
N LYS A 22 2.15 5.37 -1.07
CA LYS A 22 1.62 4.07 -1.51
C LYS A 22 0.12 4.00 -1.23
N SER A 23 -0.63 3.55 -2.21
CA SER A 23 -2.04 3.20 -2.04
C SER A 23 -2.12 1.93 -1.20
N VAL A 24 -3.00 1.87 -0.20
CA VAL A 24 -3.13 0.68 0.65
C VAL A 24 -4.38 -0.10 0.24
N LEU A 25 -4.20 -1.37 -0.12
CA LEU A 25 -5.27 -2.33 -0.35
C LEU A 25 -5.40 -3.24 0.88
N VAL A 26 -6.60 -3.35 1.45
CA VAL A 26 -6.87 -4.30 2.55
C VAL A 26 -7.55 -5.54 1.98
N LEU A 27 -6.90 -6.70 2.07
CA LEU A 27 -7.38 -7.98 1.56
C LEU A 27 -7.85 -8.89 2.70
N TYR A 28 -9.14 -9.27 2.67
CA TYR A 28 -9.69 -10.31 3.54
C TYR A 28 -9.77 -11.62 2.75
N THR A 29 -9.08 -12.68 3.21
CA THR A 29 -9.07 -13.96 2.48
C THR A 29 -9.11 -15.17 3.39
N SER A 30 -9.85 -16.21 2.99
CA SER A 30 -9.86 -17.51 3.65
C SER A 30 -8.95 -18.54 2.99
N GLN A 31 -8.23 -18.13 1.93
CA GLN A 31 -7.24 -18.97 1.25
C GLN A 31 -6.13 -19.41 2.19
N PRO A 32 -5.53 -20.61 2.00
CA PRO A 32 -4.33 -21.05 2.70
C PRO A 32 -3.24 -19.97 2.72
N ILE A 33 -2.42 -19.97 3.77
CA ILE A 33 -1.42 -18.92 3.98
C ILE A 33 -0.41 -18.88 2.85
N GLU A 34 0.03 -20.05 2.36
CA GLU A 34 1.00 -20.14 1.27
C GLU A 34 0.42 -19.52 -0.02
N ASP A 35 -0.80 -19.86 -0.37
CA ASP A 35 -1.46 -19.38 -1.59
C ASP A 35 -1.70 -17.87 -1.56
N ALA A 36 -2.18 -17.36 -0.43
CA ALA A 36 -2.44 -15.93 -0.25
C ALA A 36 -1.14 -15.11 -0.29
N GLN A 37 -0.07 -15.58 0.37
CA GLN A 37 1.22 -14.89 0.36
C GLN A 37 1.83 -14.86 -1.04
N VAL A 38 1.76 -15.96 -1.80
CA VAL A 38 2.25 -16.00 -3.18
C VAL A 38 1.47 -15.01 -4.06
N THR A 39 0.16 -14.93 -3.86
CA THR A 39 -0.71 -13.99 -4.58
C THR A 39 -0.36 -12.55 -4.26
N VAL A 40 -0.24 -12.20 -2.97
CA VAL A 40 0.12 -10.85 -2.51
C VAL A 40 1.51 -10.45 -3.04
N ASN A 41 2.51 -11.32 -2.89
CA ASN A 41 3.87 -11.04 -3.34
C ASN A 41 3.93 -10.84 -4.86
N THR A 42 3.20 -11.65 -5.61
CA THR A 42 3.13 -11.52 -7.06
C THR A 42 2.42 -10.23 -7.45
N PHE A 43 1.34 -9.86 -6.76
CA PHE A 43 0.60 -8.63 -6.99
C PHE A 43 1.47 -7.40 -6.73
N GLU A 44 2.10 -7.29 -5.56
CA GLU A 44 2.97 -6.15 -5.19
C GLU A 44 4.18 -6.03 -6.10
N LYS A 45 4.68 -7.14 -6.66
CA LYS A 45 5.74 -7.11 -7.67
C LYS A 45 5.30 -6.42 -8.97
N HIS A 46 4.05 -6.60 -9.38
CA HIS A 46 3.48 -5.94 -10.56
C HIS A 46 2.95 -4.53 -10.26
N HIS A 47 2.62 -4.25 -8.99
CA HIS A 47 2.06 -2.99 -8.50
C HIS A 47 2.87 -2.46 -7.30
N PRO A 48 4.10 -1.95 -7.52
CA PRO A 48 4.99 -1.52 -6.43
C PRO A 48 4.49 -0.29 -5.67
N ASP A 49 3.56 0.46 -6.27
CA ASP A 49 2.85 1.61 -5.73
C ASP A 49 1.72 1.24 -4.77
N ILE A 50 1.34 -0.04 -4.70
CA ILE A 50 0.29 -0.55 -3.80
C ILE A 50 0.93 -1.39 -2.69
N GLU A 51 0.54 -1.13 -1.44
CA GLU A 51 0.83 -1.98 -0.29
C GLU A 51 -0.41 -2.81 0.03
N VAL A 52 -0.27 -4.13 0.11
CA VAL A 52 -1.39 -5.01 0.44
C VAL A 52 -1.30 -5.43 1.91
N LYS A 53 -2.19 -4.87 2.73
CA LYS A 53 -2.44 -5.35 4.09
C LYS A 53 -3.46 -6.46 4.01
N TRP A 54 -3.23 -7.57 4.67
CA TRP A 54 -4.11 -8.72 4.50
C TRP A 54 -4.39 -9.43 5.82
N ILE A 55 -5.64 -9.88 5.95
CA ILE A 55 -6.15 -10.63 7.08
C ILE A 55 -6.57 -12.00 6.56
N ARG A 56 -5.97 -13.04 7.12
CA ARG A 56 -6.32 -14.43 6.82
C ARG A 56 -7.06 -15.06 7.98
N ASP A 57 -8.28 -15.53 7.74
CA ASP A 57 -9.02 -16.35 8.71
C ASP A 57 -10.10 -17.21 8.00
N GLY A 58 -10.75 -18.10 8.75
CA GLY A 58 -11.92 -18.83 8.24
C GLY A 58 -13.07 -17.90 7.89
N THR A 59 -13.85 -18.24 6.87
CA THR A 59 -14.95 -17.39 6.36
C THR A 59 -15.88 -16.87 7.45
N THR A 60 -16.30 -17.72 8.39
CA THR A 60 -17.17 -17.30 9.52
C THR A 60 -16.52 -16.18 10.34
N LYS A 61 -15.25 -16.32 10.71
CA LYS A 61 -14.54 -15.33 11.50
C LYS A 61 -14.29 -14.04 10.73
N LEU A 62 -13.97 -14.13 9.44
CA LEU A 62 -13.84 -12.95 8.58
C LEU A 62 -15.16 -12.20 8.48
N MET A 63 -16.27 -12.90 8.24
CA MET A 63 -17.58 -12.26 8.16
C MET A 63 -17.99 -11.61 9.50
N THR A 64 -17.72 -12.27 10.63
CA THR A 64 -17.93 -11.66 11.95
C THR A 64 -17.09 -10.41 12.15
N ARG A 65 -15.81 -10.43 11.74
CA ARG A 65 -14.95 -9.24 11.78
C ARG A 65 -15.48 -8.12 10.89
N ILE A 66 -15.82 -8.41 9.64
CA ILE A 66 -16.34 -7.41 8.69
C ILE A 66 -17.63 -6.79 9.22
N GLN A 67 -18.56 -7.60 9.75
CA GLN A 67 -19.78 -7.09 10.37
C GLN A 67 -19.50 -6.18 11.56
N ALA A 68 -18.52 -6.52 12.41
CA ALA A 68 -18.12 -5.69 13.53
C ALA A 68 -17.46 -4.37 13.07
N GLU A 69 -16.60 -4.42 12.05
CA GLU A 69 -15.96 -3.24 11.44
C GLU A 69 -17.01 -2.30 10.83
N LEU A 70 -18.00 -2.84 10.10
CA LEU A 70 -19.13 -2.09 9.58
C LEU A 70 -20.00 -1.45 10.68
N ALA A 71 -20.28 -2.20 11.75
CA ALA A 71 -21.04 -1.68 12.89
C ALA A 71 -20.30 -0.57 13.65
N ALA A 72 -18.96 -0.59 13.63
CA ALA A 72 -18.12 0.47 14.17
C ALA A 72 -18.02 1.72 13.26
N GLY A 73 -18.74 1.73 12.13
CA GLY A 73 -18.71 2.83 11.15
C GLY A 73 -17.62 2.68 10.09
N GLY A 74 -17.03 1.49 9.95
CA GLY A 74 -16.13 1.17 8.85
C GLY A 74 -16.82 1.16 7.49
N GLU A 75 -16.04 1.40 6.44
CA GLU A 75 -16.51 1.32 5.06
C GLU A 75 -16.73 -0.15 4.64
N THR A 76 -17.60 -0.37 3.66
CA THR A 76 -17.77 -1.69 3.07
C THR A 76 -16.51 -2.12 2.33
N PRO A 77 -15.91 -3.27 2.67
CA PRO A 77 -14.76 -3.80 1.96
C PRO A 77 -15.09 -4.22 0.52
#